data_AF-A0A5B7UEN6-F1
#
_entry.id   AF-A0A5B7UEN6-F1
#
_cell.length_a   1.000
_cell.length_b   1.000
_cell.length_c   1.000
_cell.angle_alpha   90.00
_cell.angle_beta   90.00
_cell.angle_gamma   90.00
#
_symmetry.space_group_name_H-M   'P 1'
#
loop_
_entity.id
_entity.type
_entity.pdbx_description
1 polymer ?
#
loop_
_entity_poly.entity_id
_entity_poly.type
_entity_poly.pdbx_seq_one_letter_code
_entity_poly.pdbx_strand_id
1 'polypeptide(L)' 'MSLVNFLKDSYIEFKDKVEWPKWQELQSSTSVVAIGTVILAALTFGIDTLFSKSIENIYSLIINLIN' A
#
# COMPACT_ATOMS: atom_id res chain seq x y z
N MET A 1 -14.29 -7.57 38.41
CA MET A 1 -14.01 -8.55 37.33
C MET A 1 -12.50 -8.60 37.16
N SER A 2 -11.86 -9.77 37.26
CA SER A 2 -10.41 -9.84 37.05
C SER A 2 -10.10 -9.69 35.56
N LEU A 3 -8.95 -9.10 35.24
CA LEU A 3 -8.48 -8.88 33.87
C LEU A 3 -8.40 -10.19 33.06
N VAL A 4 -8.21 -11.32 33.75
CA VAL A 4 -8.21 -12.68 33.20
C VAL A 4 -9.59 -13.05 32.63
N ASN A 5 -10.68 -12.65 33.30
CA ASN A 5 -12.03 -12.95 32.80
C ASN A 5 -12.36 -12.08 31.57
N PHE A 6 -11.97 -10.80 31.57
CA PHE A 6 -12.18 -9.92 30.42
C PHE A 6 -11.50 -10.45 29.14
N LEU A 7 -10.23 -10.87 29.23
CA LEU A 7 -9.52 -11.46 28.08
C LEU A 7 -10.16 -12.76 27.60
N LYS A 8 -10.69 -13.57 28.53
CA LYS A 8 -11.36 -14.83 28.21
C LYS A 8 -12.69 -14.60 27.50
N ASP A 9 -13.47 -13.63 27.98
CA ASP A 9 -14.75 -13.25 27.39
C ASP A 9 -14.55 -12.59 26.02
N SER A 10 -13.55 -11.71 25.86
CA SER A 10 -13.20 -11.13 24.55
C SER A 10 -12.72 -12.17 23.53
N TYR A 11 -11.99 -13.21 23.96
CA TYR A 11 -11.57 -14.30 23.06
C TYR A 11 -12.77 -15.13 22.57
N ILE A 12 -13.70 -15.44 23.47
CA ILE A 12 -14.93 -16.17 23.14
C ILE A 12 -15.79 -15.33 22.18
N GLU A 13 -15.94 -14.03 22.45
CA GLU A 13 -16.65 -13.10 21.58
C GLU A 13 -16.00 -13.03 20.18
N PHE A 14 -14.68 -12.87 20.11
CA PHE A 14 -13.97 -12.80 18.83
C PHE A 14 -14.08 -14.11 18.04
N LYS A 15 -14.22 -15.25 18.69
CA LYS A 15 -14.36 -16.56 18.04
C LYS A 15 -15.78 -16.78 17.52
N ASP A 16 -16.78 -16.45 18.33
CA ASP A 16 -18.17 -16.84 18.07
C ASP A 16 -18.99 -15.76 17.34
N LYS A 17 -18.52 -14.50 17.35
CA LYS A 17 -19.18 -13.36 16.69
C LYS A 17 -18.42 -12.77 15.50
N VAL A 18 -17.16 -13.14 15.27
CA VAL A 18 -16.43 -12.70 14.08
C VAL A 18 -16.56 -13.74 12.99
N GLU A 19 -17.41 -13.44 12.01
CA GLU A 19 -17.49 -14.21 10.79
C GLU A 19 -16.45 -13.69 9.80
N TRP A 20 -15.43 -14.50 9.52
CA TRP A 20 -14.53 -14.21 8.42
C TRP A 20 -15.28 -14.37 7.10
N PRO A 21 -15.14 -13.42 6.15
CA PRO A 21 -15.73 -13.55 4.83
C PRO A 21 -15.25 -14.83 4.15
N LYS A 22 -16.08 -15.38 3.26
CA LYS A 22 -15.71 -16.58 2.50
C LYS A 22 -14.48 -16.27 1.63
N TRP A 23 -13.67 -17.29 1.36
CA TRP A 23 -12.43 -17.15 0.58
C TRP A 23 -12.61 -16.46 -0.77
N GLN A 24 -13.74 -16.68 -1.44
CA GLN A 24 -14.07 -16.04 -2.71
C GLN A 24 -14.28 -14.52 -2.57
N GLU A 25 -14.92 -14.07 -1.49
CA GLU A 25 -15.16 -12.66 -1.21
C GLU A 25 -13.86 -11.95 -0.82
N LEU A 26 -13.05 -12.61 0.02
CA LEU A 26 -11.70 -12.16 0.36
C LEU A 26 -10.85 -11.95 -0.89
N GLN A 27 -10.83 -12.93 -1.79
CA GLN A 27 -10.04 -12.86 -3.02
C GLN A 27 -10.52 -11.74 -3.96
N SER A 28 -11.84 -11.51 -4.04
CA SER A 28 -12.41 -10.38 -4.79
C SER A 28 -11.94 -9.04 -4.24
N SER A 29 -12.04 -8.83 -2.93
CA SER A 29 -11.57 -7.59 -2.29
C SER A 29 -10.06 -7.39 -2.43
N THR A 30 -9.25 -8.45 -2.24
CA THR A 30 -7.80 -8.37 -2.40
C THR A 30 -7.39 -8.10 -3.84
N SER A 31 -8.10 -8.66 -4.83
CA SER A 31 -7.83 -8.43 -6.26
C SER A 31 -7.96 -6.96 -6.62
N VAL A 32 -9.03 -6.30 -6.16
CA VAL A 32 -9.26 -4.86 -6.40
C VAL A 32 -8.11 -4.03 -5.81
N VAL A 33 -7.71 -4.33 -4.58
CA VAL A 33 -6.60 -3.61 -3.92
C VAL A 33 -5.27 -3.86 -4.63
N ALA A 34 -4.98 -5.10 -5.04
CA ALA A 34 -3.75 -5.45 -5.74
C ALA A 34 -3.63 -4.75 -7.09
N ILE A 35 -4.72 -4.61 -7.84
CA ILE A 35 -4.72 -3.84 -9.09
C ILE A 35 -4.49 -2.35 -8.80
N GLY A 36 -5.14 -1.82 -7.75
CA GLY A 36 -4.94 -0.44 -7.31
C GLY A 36 -3.48 -0.13 -6.96
N THR A 37 -2.79 -1.02 -6.24
CA THR A 37 -1.37 -0.82 -5.87
C THR A 37 -0.45 -0.85 -7.08
N VAL A 38 -0.72 -1.69 -8.06
CA VAL A 38 0.05 -1.73 -9.32
C VAL A 38 -0.08 -0.41 -10.09
N ILE A 39 -1.29 0.15 -10.17
CA ILE A 39 -1.52 1.45 -10.83
C ILE A 39 -0.76 2.57 -10.10
N LEU A 40 -0.83 2.61 -8.76
CA LEU A 40 -0.09 3.60 -7.97
C LEU A 40 1.43 3.45 -8.12
N ALA A 41 1.93 2.21 -8.17
CA ALA A 41 3.35 1.95 -8.42
C ALA A 41 3.79 2.44 -9.80
N ALA A 42 2.98 2.23 -10.83
CA ALA A 42 3.27 2.73 -12.18
C ALA A 42 3.29 4.27 -12.23
N LEU A 43 2.37 4.94 -11.54
CA LEU A 43 2.31 6.40 -11.47
C LEU A 43 3.53 7.00 -10.77
N THR A 44 3.88 6.47 -9.60
CA THR A 44 5.06 6.92 -8.83
C THR A 44 6.35 6.68 -9.62
N PHE A 45 6.50 5.51 -10.25
CA PHE A 45 7.63 5.23 -11.15
C PHE A 45 7.74 6.23 -12.31
N GLY A 46 6.61 6.60 -12.92
CA GLY A 46 6.58 7.58 -14.00
C GLY A 46 7.05 8.96 -13.53
N ILE A 47 6.54 9.41 -12.39
CA ILE A 47 6.93 10.71 -11.78
C ILE A 47 8.42 10.70 -11.43
N ASP A 48 8.91 9.68 -10.73
CA ASP A 48 10.30 9.59 -10.30
C ASP A 48 11.28 9.61 -11.50
N THR A 49 10.93 8.90 -12.58
CA THR A 49 11.74 8.86 -13.81
C THR A 49 11.73 10.21 -14.53
N LEU A 50 10.58 10.88 -14.61
CA LEU A 50 10.45 12.19 -15.26
C LEU A 50 11.27 13.26 -14.52
N PHE A 51 11.17 13.29 -13.20
CA PHE A 51 11.94 14.24 -12.38
C PHE A 51 13.44 13.98 -12.47
N SER A 52 13.87 12.72 -12.38
CA SER A 52 15.29 12.35 -12.49
C SER A 52 15.89 12.82 -13.82
N LYS A 53 15.21 12.51 -14.93
CA LYS A 53 15.66 12.92 -16.28
C LYS A 53 15.65 14.43 -16.46
N SER A 54 14.61 15.11 -15.97
CA SER A 54 14.50 16.57 -16.09
C SER A 54 15.64 17.28 -15.35
N ILE A 55 15.96 16.81 -14.14
CA ILE A 55 17.06 17.36 -13.33
C ILE A 55 18.41 17.10 -14.02
N GLU A 56 18.66 15.87 -14.48
CA GLU A 56 19.89 15.53 -15.21
C GLU A 56 20.08 16.41 -16.45
N ASN A 57 19.00 16.67 -17.20
CA ASN A 57 19.04 17.51 -18.38
C ASN A 57 19.29 18.98 -18.06
N ILE A 58 18.79 19.48 -16.92
CA ILE A 58 19.09 20.84 -16.45
C ILE A 58 20.56 20.95 -16.03
N TYR A 59 21.06 19.98 -15.27
CA TYR A 59 22.47 19.98 -14.85
C TYR A 59 23.43 19.89 -16.04
N SER A 60 23.15 19.03 -17.02
CA SER A 60 23.98 18.91 -18.22
C SER A 60 23.99 20.20 -19.06
N LEU A 61 22.85 20.89 -19.18
CA LEU A 61 22.77 22.19 -19.85
C LEU A 61 23.59 23.27 -19.11
N ILE A 62 23.49 23.35 -17.79
CA ILE A 62 24.24 24.33 -17.00
C ILE A 62 25.75 24.09 -17.12
N ILE A 63 26.20 22.83 -17.02
CA ILE A 63 27.61 22.46 -17.16
C ILE A 63 28.14 22.84 -18.55
N ASN A 64 27.39 22.51 -19.62
CA ASN A 64 27.77 22.84 -20.99
C ASN A 64 27.76 24.36 -21.29
N LEU A 65 27.04 25.16 -20.49
CA LEU A 65 26.97 26.61 -20.67
C LEU A 65 28.11 27.34 -19.94
N ILE A 66 28.67 26.71 -18.90
CA ILE A 66 29.78 27.24 -18.10
C ILE A 66 31.15 26.81 -18.67
N ASN A 67 31.21 25.68 -19.40
CA ASN A 67 32.41 25.19 -20.08
C ASN A 67 32.53 25.72 -21.51
#